data_AF-A0A8J1LXD4-F1
#
_entry.id   AF-A0A8J1LXD4-F1
#
_cell.length_a   1.000
_cell.length_b   1.000
_cell.length_c   1.000
_cell.angle_alpha   90.00
_cell.angle_beta   90.00
_cell.angle_gamma   90.00
#
_symmetry.space_group_name_H-M   'P 1'
#
loop_
_entity.id
_entity.type
_entity.pdbx_description
1 polymer ?
#
loop_
_entity_poly.entity_id
_entity_poly.type
_entity_poly.pdbx_seq_one_letter_code
_entity_poly.pdbx_strand_id
1 'polypeptide(L)'
;MYGEKTRCGYYGTPGYTAPQVLSEEDYDAGADWWSFGVILYEMATGKLPFSPKGTLEQQAETIINGEPEYPDSLSATLRDLIEQLLKKEADQRLGVNGNIRHHPFFSTLKWKRVKKRKLESPIIPKPAKGLIKKVISFPKENPSETRMLKRFNYVDPSWLE
;
A
#
# COMPACT_ATOMS: atom_id res chain seq x y z
N MET A 1 -4.34 11.42 17.92
CA MET A 1 -2.99 10.83 17.88
C MET A 1 -2.80 10.10 16.56
N TYR A 2 -2.48 10.84 15.50
CA TYR A 2 -1.78 10.34 14.33
C TYR A 2 -0.37 10.94 14.46
N GLY A 3 0.68 10.14 14.60
CA GLY A 3 2.06 10.66 14.72
C GLY A 3 2.92 10.15 15.88
N GLU A 4 2.44 9.21 16.71
CA GLU A 4 3.37 8.46 17.56
C GLU A 4 3.99 7.36 16.70
N LYS A 5 5.33 7.31 16.63
CA LYS A 5 6.03 6.23 15.93
C LYS A 5 5.73 4.93 16.68
N THR A 6 5.07 3.97 16.02
CA THR A 6 4.41 2.84 16.70
C THR A 6 5.05 1.50 16.39
N ARG A 7 6.00 1.45 15.46
CA ARG A 7 6.64 0.21 15.00
C ARG A 7 8.13 0.42 14.76
N CYS A 8 8.89 -0.62 15.06
CA CYS A 8 10.33 -0.76 14.81
C CYS A 8 10.59 -2.04 13.98
N GLY A 9 11.61 -2.01 13.12
CA GLY A 9 12.06 -3.18 12.35
C GLY A 9 11.56 -3.25 10.90
N TYR A 10 12.19 -4.12 10.10
CA TYR A 10 11.89 -4.27 8.67
C TYR A 10 10.69 -5.18 8.40
N TYR A 11 9.59 -4.59 7.94
CA TYR A 11 8.40 -5.32 7.49
C TYR A 11 7.88 -4.71 6.19
N GLY A 12 7.65 -5.52 5.16
CA GLY A 12 7.11 -5.05 3.88
C GLY A 12 7.44 -5.95 2.70
N THR A 13 6.90 -5.60 1.54
CA THR A 13 7.27 -6.22 0.26
C THR A 13 8.34 -5.35 -0.41
N PRO A 14 9.49 -5.94 -0.83
CA PRO A 14 10.52 -5.22 -1.58
C PRO A 14 9.91 -4.42 -2.75
N GLY A 15 10.36 -3.18 -2.91
CA GLY A 15 9.83 -2.24 -3.91
C GLY A 15 8.67 -1.35 -3.44
N TYR A 16 7.97 -1.72 -2.36
CA TYR A 16 6.87 -0.93 -1.78
C TYR A 16 7.22 -0.35 -0.42
N THR A 17 8.28 -0.85 0.22
CA THR A 17 8.74 -0.40 1.53
C THR A 17 9.22 1.05 1.49
N ALA A 18 8.84 1.83 2.51
CA ALA A 18 9.19 3.25 2.62
C ALA A 18 10.64 3.47 3.06
N PRO A 19 11.26 4.63 2.74
CA PRO A 19 12.67 4.91 3.06
C PRO A 19 12.99 4.73 4.55
N GLN A 20 12.14 5.27 5.44
CA GLN A 20 12.36 5.19 6.88
C GLN A 20 12.36 3.75 7.43
N VAL A 21 11.63 2.84 6.78
CA VAL A 21 11.60 1.42 7.17
C VAL A 21 12.88 0.70 6.74
N LEU A 22 13.47 1.12 5.61
CA LEU A 22 14.75 0.60 5.11
C LEU A 22 15.94 1.10 5.95
N SER A 23 15.81 2.29 6.54
CA SER A 23 16.77 2.87 7.49
C SER A 23 16.60 2.36 8.92
N GLU A 24 15.73 1.35 9.13
CA GLU A 24 15.39 0.79 10.46
C GLU A 24 14.92 1.84 11.48
N GLU A 25 14.40 2.96 11.02
CA GLU A 25 13.84 3.98 11.88
C GLU A 25 12.44 3.59 12.34
N ASP A 26 12.05 4.08 13.53
CA ASP A 26 10.67 3.94 13.96
C ASP A 26 9.74 4.69 12.97
N TYR A 27 8.61 4.05 12.65
CA TYR A 27 7.68 4.54 11.64
C TYR A 27 6.22 4.49 12.08
N ASP A 28 5.37 5.19 11.33
CA ASP A 28 3.94 5.35 11.57
C ASP A 28 3.13 5.08 10.28
N ALA A 29 1.89 5.57 10.24
CA ALA A 29 1.01 5.45 9.07
C ALA A 29 1.58 6.11 7.79
N GLY A 30 2.61 6.94 7.88
CA GLY A 30 3.31 7.51 6.73
C GLY A 30 3.91 6.45 5.80
N ALA A 31 4.30 5.28 6.32
CA ALA A 31 4.80 4.18 5.51
C ALA A 31 3.72 3.61 4.55
N ASP A 32 2.46 3.61 4.98
CA ASP A 32 1.33 3.18 4.15
C ASP A 32 1.07 4.19 3.01
N TRP A 33 1.23 5.49 3.27
CA TRP A 33 1.10 6.53 2.23
C TRP A 33 2.17 6.42 1.14
N TRP A 34 3.39 6.02 1.49
CA TRP A 34 4.42 5.73 0.51
C TRP A 34 4.06 4.51 -0.33
N SER A 35 3.69 3.40 0.31
CA SER A 35 3.25 2.18 -0.37
C SER A 35 2.11 2.48 -1.35
N PHE A 36 1.16 3.34 -0.94
CA PHE A 36 0.08 3.80 -1.79
C PHE A 36 0.58 4.61 -3.00
N GLY A 37 1.55 5.51 -2.82
CA GLY A 37 2.20 6.24 -3.92
C GLY A 37 2.88 5.32 -4.92
N VAL A 38 3.59 4.29 -4.45
CA VAL A 38 4.22 3.26 -5.29
C VAL A 38 3.17 2.52 -6.11
N ILE A 39 2.07 2.09 -5.49
CA ILE A 39 0.96 1.39 -6.16
C ILE A 39 0.29 2.29 -7.21
N LEU A 40 0.08 3.57 -6.92
CA LEU A 40 -0.46 4.52 -7.89
C LEU A 40 0.44 4.68 -9.11
N TYR A 41 1.75 4.79 -8.89
CA TYR A 41 2.73 4.84 -9.97
C TYR A 41 2.70 3.56 -10.81
N GLU A 42 2.66 2.39 -10.17
CA GLU A 42 2.62 1.10 -10.87
C GLU A 42 1.34 0.92 -11.69
N MET A 43 0.17 1.28 -11.14
CA MET A 43 -1.08 1.24 -11.89
C MET A 43 -1.07 2.16 -13.11
N ALA A 44 -0.37 3.31 -13.02
CA ALA A 44 -0.30 4.30 -14.10
C ALA A 44 0.72 3.94 -15.18
N THR A 45 1.82 3.28 -14.82
CA THR A 45 2.98 3.06 -15.71
C THR A 45 3.24 1.60 -16.05
N GLY A 46 2.67 0.67 -15.30
CA GLY A 46 2.95 -0.77 -15.37
C GLY A 46 4.33 -1.16 -14.82
N LYS A 47 5.04 -0.25 -14.13
CA LYS A 47 6.38 -0.45 -13.59
C LYS A 47 6.48 0.10 -12.17
N LEU A 48 7.45 -0.38 -11.39
CA LEU A 48 7.77 0.24 -10.09
C LEU A 48 8.58 1.53 -10.28
N PRO A 49 8.42 2.52 -9.38
CA PRO A 49 9.20 3.77 -9.42
C PRO A 49 10.67 3.56 -9.06
N PHE A 50 10.98 2.53 -8.27
CA PHE A 50 12.33 2.15 -7.88
C PHE A 50 12.56 0.66 -8.19
N SER A 51 13.77 0.31 -8.59
CA SER A 51 14.12 -1.08 -8.88
C SER A 51 14.08 -1.93 -7.61
N PRO A 52 13.30 -3.04 -7.57
CA PRO A 52 13.27 -3.95 -6.44
C PRO A 52 14.40 -5.00 -6.49
N LYS A 53 15.41 -4.82 -7.37
CA LYS A 53 16.50 -5.79 -7.57
C LYS A 53 17.68 -5.46 -6.67
N GLY A 54 18.45 -6.49 -6.32
CA GLY A 54 19.66 -6.35 -5.52
C GLY A 54 19.44 -6.64 -4.04
N THR A 55 20.47 -6.38 -3.24
CA THR A 55 20.43 -6.50 -1.78
C THR A 55 19.53 -5.43 -1.16
N LEU A 56 19.19 -5.57 0.12
CA LEU A 56 18.39 -4.57 0.84
C LEU A 56 19.08 -3.20 0.83
N GLU A 57 20.41 -3.17 0.95
CA GLU A 57 21.22 -1.95 0.92
C GLU A 57 21.15 -1.27 -0.44
N GLN A 58 21.20 -2.03 -1.54
CA GLN A 58 21.09 -1.48 -2.90
C GLN A 58 19.69 -0.93 -3.18
N GLN A 59 18.65 -1.62 -2.68
CA GLN A 59 17.27 -1.15 -2.76
C GLN A 59 17.08 0.13 -1.93
N ALA A 60 17.63 0.16 -0.71
CA ALA A 60 17.62 1.33 0.16
C ALA A 60 18.32 2.52 -0.50
N GLU A 61 19.50 2.33 -1.08
CA GLU A 61 20.23 3.38 -1.79
C GLU A 61 19.41 3.96 -2.95
N THR A 62 18.79 3.08 -3.75
CA THR A 62 17.93 3.49 -4.88
C THR A 62 16.71 4.28 -4.39
N ILE A 63 16.11 3.87 -3.28
CA ILE A 63 14.91 4.51 -2.72
C ILE A 63 15.24 5.80 -1.98
N ILE A 64 16.36 5.88 -1.26
CA ILE A 64 16.74 7.04 -0.45
C ILE A 64 17.28 8.15 -1.35
N ASN A 65 18.18 7.81 -2.27
CA ASN A 65 18.90 8.80 -3.08
C ASN A 65 18.34 8.97 -4.50
N GLY A 66 17.54 8.02 -4.98
CA GLY A 66 16.96 8.07 -6.32
C GLY A 66 15.63 8.82 -6.36
N GLU A 67 15.28 9.32 -7.54
CA GLU A 67 13.97 9.90 -7.83
C GLU A 67 13.25 9.05 -8.89
N PRO A 68 11.90 8.91 -8.83
CA PRO A 68 11.15 8.22 -9.86
C PRO A 68 11.25 8.97 -11.20
N GLU A 69 11.34 8.22 -12.29
CA GLU A 69 11.17 8.78 -13.63
C GLU A 69 9.67 8.91 -13.94
N TYR A 70 9.21 10.09 -14.35
CA TYR A 70 7.79 10.31 -14.67
C TYR A 70 7.60 10.44 -16.18
N PRO A 71 6.96 9.45 -16.85
CA PRO A 71 6.62 9.56 -18.27
C PRO A 71 5.73 10.77 -18.58
N ASP A 72 5.91 11.38 -19.75
CA ASP A 72 5.09 12.51 -20.23
C ASP A 72 3.61 12.15 -20.43
N SER A 73 3.29 10.86 -20.49
CA SER A 73 1.91 10.36 -20.61
C SER A 73 1.10 10.49 -19.31
N LEU A 74 1.73 10.74 -18.15
CA LEU A 74 0.99 10.95 -16.92
C LEU A 74 0.30 12.31 -16.92
N SER A 75 -0.97 12.35 -16.50
CA SER A 75 -1.64 13.61 -16.25
C SER A 75 -0.91 14.41 -15.17
N ALA A 76 -0.84 15.74 -15.33
CA ALA A 76 -0.16 16.63 -14.39
C ALA A 76 -0.66 16.45 -12.95
N THR A 77 -1.98 16.28 -12.75
CA THR A 77 -2.57 16.05 -11.43
C THR A 77 -2.21 14.70 -10.82
N LEU A 78 -1.99 13.65 -11.63
CA LEU A 78 -1.58 12.35 -11.10
C LEU A 78 -0.10 12.37 -10.73
N ARG A 79 0.74 12.99 -11.57
CA ARG A 79 2.15 13.18 -11.27
C ARG A 79 2.34 13.94 -9.96
N ASP A 80 1.68 15.09 -9.81
CA ASP A 80 1.70 15.90 -8.58
C ASP A 80 1.28 15.09 -7.35
N LEU A 81 0.21 14.28 -7.46
CA LEU A 81 -0.23 13.39 -6.37
C LEU A 81 0.87 12.40 -5.97
N ILE A 82 1.50 11.74 -6.94
CA ILE A 82 2.55 10.74 -6.69
C ILE A 82 3.79 11.42 -6.09
N GLU A 83 4.21 12.58 -6.60
CA GLU A 83 5.35 13.35 -6.07
C GLU A 83 5.13 13.77 -4.60
N GLN A 84 3.90 14.13 -4.23
CA GLN A 84 3.55 14.46 -2.83
C GLN A 84 3.49 13.21 -1.92
N LEU A 85 3.16 12.04 -2.47
CA LEU A 85 3.14 10.76 -1.73
C LEU A 85 4.52 10.11 -1.62
N LEU A 86 5.42 10.36 -2.57
CA LEU A 86 6.78 9.79 -2.61
C LEU A 86 7.85 10.75 -2.05
N LYS A 87 7.45 11.69 -1.19
CA LYS A 87 8.40 12.46 -0.37
C LYS A 87 9.16 11.51 0.57
N LYS A 88 10.49 11.64 0.59
CA LYS A 88 11.38 10.82 1.43
C LYS A 88 11.07 11.03 2.91
N GLU A 89 11.04 12.30 3.31
CA GLU A 89 10.60 12.73 4.63
C GLU A 89 9.11 12.40 4.85
N ALA A 90 8.83 11.58 5.86
CA ALA A 90 7.49 11.04 6.09
C ALA A 90 6.50 12.11 6.58
N ASP A 91 6.96 13.12 7.32
CA ASP A 91 6.16 14.23 7.82
C ASP A 91 5.75 15.21 6.70
N GLN A 92 6.51 15.28 5.62
CA GLN A 92 6.19 16.09 4.44
C GLN A 92 5.26 15.37 3.45
N ARG A 93 4.96 14.09 3.71
CA ARG A 93 4.18 13.23 2.81
C ARG A 93 2.69 13.56 2.87
N LEU A 94 2.04 13.68 1.71
CA LEU A 94 0.60 13.91 1.65
C LEU A 94 -0.16 12.77 2.35
N GLY A 95 -1.10 13.13 3.23
CA GLY A 95 -1.88 12.19 4.04
C GLY A 95 -1.35 12.01 5.45
N VAL A 96 -0.05 12.26 5.68
CA VAL A 96 0.49 12.61 7.00
C VAL A 96 0.29 14.10 7.23
N ASN A 97 0.79 14.90 6.28
CA ASN A 97 0.55 16.33 6.20
C ASN A 97 -0.47 16.64 5.11
N GLY A 98 -1.54 17.36 5.47
CA GLY A 98 -2.66 17.62 4.58
C GLY A 98 -3.61 16.42 4.40
N ASN A 99 -4.59 16.61 3.52
CA ASN A 99 -5.65 15.64 3.31
C ASN A 99 -5.72 15.25 1.83
N ILE A 100 -5.31 14.01 1.55
CA ILE A 100 -5.31 13.43 0.21
C ILE A 100 -6.67 13.55 -0.51
N ARG A 101 -7.77 13.56 0.24
CA ARG A 101 -9.13 13.65 -0.32
C ARG A 101 -9.42 14.98 -1.02
N HIS A 102 -8.65 16.02 -0.72
CA HIS A 102 -8.77 17.35 -1.33
C HIS A 102 -7.84 17.53 -2.52
N HIS A 103 -6.99 16.54 -2.85
CA HIS A 103 -6.07 16.63 -3.97
C HIS A 103 -6.84 16.79 -5.30
N PRO A 104 -6.40 17.67 -6.22
CA PRO A 104 -7.08 17.91 -7.51
C PRO A 104 -7.34 16.65 -8.34
N PHE A 105 -6.45 15.65 -8.25
CA PHE A 105 -6.64 14.33 -8.89
C PHE A 105 -7.98 13.67 -8.53
N PHE A 106 -8.47 13.85 -7.30
CA PHE A 106 -9.74 13.30 -6.81
C PHE A 106 -10.91 14.31 -6.87
N SER A 107 -10.77 15.44 -7.57
CA SER A 107 -11.77 16.52 -7.60
C SER A 107 -13.15 16.08 -8.11
N THR A 108 -13.21 15.10 -9.02
CA THR A 108 -14.47 14.56 -9.56
C THR A 108 -15.11 13.51 -8.65
N LEU A 109 -14.39 13.02 -7.64
CA LEU A 109 -14.76 11.87 -6.85
C LEU A 109 -15.59 12.27 -5.61
N LYS A 110 -16.82 11.76 -5.55
CA LYS A 110 -17.74 12.01 -4.43
C LYS A 110 -17.48 11.00 -3.31
N TRP A 111 -16.62 11.34 -2.34
CA TRP A 111 -16.22 10.45 -1.23
C TRP A 111 -17.39 9.82 -0.46
N LYS A 112 -18.51 10.54 -0.27
CA LYS A 112 -19.72 9.99 0.36
C LYS A 112 -20.31 8.80 -0.43
N ARG A 113 -20.22 8.82 -1.77
CA ARG A 113 -20.67 7.72 -2.64
C ARG A 113 -19.70 6.55 -2.60
N VAL A 114 -18.38 6.81 -2.55
CA VAL A 114 -17.36 5.76 -2.36
C VAL A 114 -17.65 4.96 -1.10
N LYS A 115 -17.82 5.65 0.05
CA LYS A 115 -18.08 4.99 1.35
C LYS A 115 -19.35 4.14 1.33
N LYS A 116 -20.37 4.57 0.60
CA LYS A 116 -21.64 3.86 0.43
C LYS A 116 -21.61 2.80 -0.70
N ARG A 117 -20.46 2.56 -1.34
CA ARG A 117 -20.30 1.66 -2.50
C ARG A 117 -21.29 1.98 -3.64
N LYS A 118 -21.56 3.27 -3.87
CA LYS A 118 -22.50 3.80 -4.89
C LYS A 118 -21.81 4.39 -6.12
N LEU A 119 -20.52 4.13 -6.31
CA LEU A 119 -19.81 4.44 -7.54
C LEU A 119 -19.75 3.18 -8.39
N GLU A 120 -20.00 3.33 -9.68
CA GLU A 120 -19.83 2.23 -10.62
C GLU A 120 -18.34 1.97 -10.81
N SER A 121 -17.95 0.70 -10.77
CA SER A 121 -16.57 0.31 -11.04
C SER A 121 -16.29 0.46 -12.54
N PRO A 122 -15.20 1.12 -12.95
CA PRO A 122 -14.84 1.23 -14.36
C PRO A 122 -14.50 -0.14 -14.98
N ILE A 123 -14.07 -1.10 -14.15
CA ILE A 123 -13.76 -2.46 -14.56
C ILE A 123 -14.66 -3.41 -13.76
N ILE A 124 -15.46 -4.21 -14.47
CA ILE A 124 -16.26 -5.28 -13.88
C ILE A 124 -15.58 -6.60 -14.28
N PRO A 125 -14.89 -7.29 -13.35
CA PRO A 125 -14.27 -8.57 -13.65
C PRO A 125 -15.31 -9.57 -14.13
N LYS A 126 -15.12 -10.14 -15.31
CA LYS A 126 -15.93 -11.28 -15.74
C LYS A 126 -15.47 -12.51 -14.96
N PRO A 127 -16.39 -13.36 -14.46
CA PRO A 127 -16.01 -14.62 -13.83
C PRO A 127 -15.10 -15.40 -14.78
N ALA A 128 -13.95 -15.84 -14.27
CA ALA A 128 -13.05 -16.67 -15.07
C ALA A 128 -13.80 -17.95 -15.49
N LYS A 129 -14.05 -18.10 -16.79
CA LYS A 129 -14.59 -19.36 -17.33
C LYS A 129 -13.47 -20.40 -17.27
N GLY A 130 -13.47 -21.20 -16.21
CA GLY A 130 -12.59 -22.37 -16.05
C GLY A 130 -11.13 -22.06 -15.73
N LEU A 131 -10.85 -21.69 -14.48
CA LEU A 131 -9.58 -21.82 -13.71
C LEU A 131 -9.73 -20.84 -12.52
N ILE A 132 -9.87 -21.28 -11.27
CA ILE A 132 -8.80 -21.84 -10.43
C ILE A 132 -9.31 -23.08 -9.66
N LYS A 133 -8.91 -24.29 -10.10
CA LYS A 133 -8.81 -25.48 -9.23
C LYS A 133 -7.38 -25.62 -8.66
N LYS A 134 -6.65 -24.52 -8.44
CA LYS A 134 -5.65 -24.58 -7.36
C LYS A 134 -6.46 -24.59 -6.08
N VAL A 135 -6.81 -25.79 -5.64
CA VAL A 135 -7.08 -26.01 -4.21
C VAL A 135 -5.85 -25.43 -3.52
N ILE A 136 -6.03 -24.33 -2.80
CA ILE A 136 -5.00 -23.83 -1.90
C ILE A 136 -4.80 -24.98 -0.92
N SER A 137 -3.72 -25.75 -1.11
CA SER A 137 -3.39 -26.85 -0.23
C SER A 137 -2.90 -26.23 1.06
N PHE A 138 -3.70 -26.33 2.11
CA PHE A 138 -3.22 -25.96 3.43
C PHE A 138 -2.16 -26.98 3.87
N PRO A 139 -1.10 -26.54 4.56
CA PRO A 139 -0.17 -27.46 5.20
C PRO A 139 -0.94 -28.48 6.04
N LYS A 140 -0.52 -29.74 6.05
CA LYS A 140 -1.10 -30.73 6.96
C LYS A 140 -0.88 -30.26 8.39
N GLU A 141 -1.94 -30.18 9.18
CA GLU A 141 -1.84 -29.84 10.60
C GLU A 141 -0.87 -30.80 11.28
N ASN A 142 0.07 -30.24 12.05
CA ASN A 142 0.93 -31.02 12.94
C ASN A 142 0.26 -31.06 14.33
N PRO A 143 -0.28 -32.20 14.77
CA PRO A 143 -1.02 -32.29 16.05
C PRO A 143 -0.18 -31.92 17.27
N SER A 144 1.15 -31.97 17.16
CA SER A 144 2.09 -31.61 18.23
C SER A 144 2.29 -30.11 18.42
N GLU A 145 1.80 -29.27 17.50
CA GLU A 145 1.94 -27.81 17.52
C GLU A 145 0.66 -27.07 17.98
N THR A 146 -0.14 -27.67 18.87
CA THR A 146 -1.34 -27.00 19.42
C THR A 146 -0.98 -25.99 20.51
N ARG A 147 -0.27 -24.92 20.14
CA ARG A 147 -0.27 -23.68 20.95
C ARG A 147 -1.57 -22.94 20.65
N MET A 148 -2.63 -23.26 21.40
CA MET A 148 -3.85 -22.46 21.36
C MET A 148 -3.53 -21.04 21.83
N LEU A 149 -3.55 -20.10 20.88
CA LEU A 149 -3.39 -18.69 21.17
C LEU A 149 -4.63 -18.20 21.94
N LYS A 150 -4.41 -17.76 23.18
CA LYS A 150 -5.49 -17.15 23.97
C LYS A 150 -6.06 -15.95 23.23
N ARG A 151 -7.40 -15.82 23.21
CA ARG A 151 -8.15 -14.75 22.50
C ARG A 151 -8.01 -14.74 20.98
N PHE A 152 -7.62 -15.86 20.38
CA PHE A 152 -7.61 -15.99 18.91
C PHE A 152 -9.01 -16.22 18.33
N ASN A 153 -9.91 -16.84 19.09
CA ASN A 153 -11.29 -17.08 18.64
C ASN A 153 -12.08 -15.77 18.59
N TYR A 154 -12.69 -15.49 17.44
CA TYR A 154 -13.59 -14.37 17.19
C TYR A 154 -14.77 -14.86 16.34
N VAL A 155 -15.98 -14.40 16.66
CA VAL A 155 -17.19 -14.62 15.86
C VAL A 155 -17.80 -13.26 15.58
N ASP A 156 -18.03 -12.95 14.31
CA ASP A 156 -18.67 -11.70 13.91
C ASP A 156 -20.16 -11.74 14.31
N PRO A 157 -20.67 -10.77 15.10
CA PRO A 157 -22.08 -10.74 15.50
C PRO A 157 -23.05 -10.73 14.32
N SER A 158 -22.65 -10.19 13.16
CA SER A 158 -23.49 -10.16 11.96
C SER A 158 -23.76 -11.54 11.36
N TRP A 159 -23.08 -12.59 11.82
CA TRP A 159 -23.29 -13.98 11.39
C TRP A 159 -24.28 -14.73 12.30
N LEU A 160 -24.74 -14.10 13.39
CA LEU A 160 -25.67 -14.66 14.35
C LEU A 160 -27.12 -14.20 14.10
N GLU A 161 -27.35 -13.45 13.02
CA GLU A 161 -28.67 -12.99 12.55
C GLU A 161 -29.28 -13.93 11.50
#